data_AF-A0A9E5C700-F1
#
_entry.id   AF-A0A9E5C700-F1
#
_cell.length_a   1.000
_cell.length_b   1.000
_cell.length_c   1.000
_cell.angle_alpha   90.00
_cell.angle_beta   90.00
_cell.angle_gamma   90.00
#
_symmetry.space_group_name_H-M   'P 1'
#
loop_
_entity.id
_entity.type
_entity.pdbx_description
1 polymer ?
#
loop_
_entity_poly.entity_id
_entity_poly.type
_entity_poly.pdbx_seq_one_letter_code
_entity_poly.pdbx_strand_id
1 'polypeptide(L)'
;MSQDLTNDADRPEGPDLPGVSDVVLRRVRNGLLVAVGLLFSFLVLWWLQTVYTDWLWYGELGYRAVFTKILVMKIWLFVGGTAVTAAALIVNFYFTFRFSRGPSTLPVTDDTLRLLRAFLVLAVVITVLTAAPIFGSAASGRWEVFLLFLNKVSFGVSDPEFGRDLSFFIVTLRMLNFIQSWVMGILITSVVMSLFLYAGIYGLRGLNFFLAPRMLKHIGILGGLLMLSIGAGHVLAIYELVLSPGGLVAGAGYADIHARIPVLWLMTVIAALGAGAFFVSHYFGGLRLMIGSFSLWIIMVLLANLAYPALFQRFQVDPNQFERERVYIERNIEATRAAYQLDLVEEIALPAIGDLDASVVAENQAVLENIRLWDVEPLQDAYNQLQFMELYYNFLNMDSDRYIVDGRLRQVLLAARELDPDNLPPDANNWVNRRLQYTHGYGVAMSPATGFTPEEGRPEFFIQDIPIRGEIPITKPELYYGESPAPFAIVNSSAPEIGPSGSAVHYDGLGGVSLGSTFRRLAYAWQFADINIL
;
A
#
# COMPACT_ATOMS: atom_id res chain seq x y z
N MET A 1 -66.81 -44.31 43.74
CA MET A 1 -65.68 -44.75 42.91
C MET A 1 -65.27 -43.55 42.07
N SER A 2 -64.28 -42.79 42.55
CA SER A 2 -63.74 -41.60 41.89
C SER A 2 -62.76 -42.04 40.81
N GLN A 3 -62.88 -41.50 39.60
CA GLN A 3 -61.76 -41.45 38.67
C GLN A 3 -61.56 -40.03 38.16
N ASP A 4 -60.27 -39.76 38.04
CA ASP A 4 -59.57 -38.50 38.13
C ASP A 4 -59.39 -37.89 36.73
N LEU A 5 -59.42 -36.57 36.67
CA LEU A 5 -59.28 -35.77 35.44
C LEU A 5 -57.85 -35.26 35.33
N THR A 6 -56.92 -36.05 34.77
CA THR A 6 -55.63 -35.52 34.31
C THR A 6 -55.01 -36.41 33.23
N ASN A 7 -55.21 -36.06 31.96
CA ASN A 7 -54.18 -35.92 30.92
C ASN A 7 -54.88 -35.84 29.58
N ASP A 8 -54.62 -34.76 28.84
CA ASP A 8 -54.49 -34.75 27.38
C ASP A 8 -54.18 -33.31 26.99
N ALA A 9 -52.95 -32.91 27.29
CA ALA A 9 -52.31 -31.74 26.72
C ALA A 9 -51.24 -32.22 25.74
N ASP A 10 -51.64 -33.00 24.73
CA ASP A 10 -50.81 -33.34 23.59
C ASP A 10 -50.60 -32.08 22.76
N ARG A 11 -49.45 -31.43 22.99
CA ARG A 11 -48.86 -30.52 21.99
C ARG A 11 -48.27 -31.40 20.89
N PRO A 12 -48.54 -31.13 19.60
CA PRO A 12 -47.90 -31.88 18.54
C PRO A 12 -46.39 -31.62 18.59
N GLU A 13 -45.64 -32.70 18.81
CA GLU A 13 -44.18 -32.72 18.70
C GLU A 13 -43.78 -32.25 17.30
N GLY A 14 -42.89 -31.25 17.24
CA GLY A 14 -42.28 -30.82 16.00
C GLY A 14 -41.35 -31.90 15.43
N PRO A 15 -40.95 -31.83 14.16
CA PRO A 15 -40.18 -32.89 13.52
C PRO A 15 -38.78 -32.99 14.13
N ASP A 16 -38.50 -34.12 14.78
CA ASP A 16 -37.14 -34.53 15.15
C ASP A 16 -36.32 -34.77 13.88
N LEU A 17 -35.40 -33.87 13.57
CA LEU A 17 -34.31 -34.14 12.64
C LEU A 17 -33.42 -35.25 13.23
N PRO A 18 -32.93 -36.20 12.42
CA PRO A 18 -32.20 -37.34 12.96
C PRO A 18 -30.86 -36.91 13.57
N GLY A 19 -30.69 -37.20 14.87
CA GLY A 19 -29.40 -37.59 15.44
C GLY A 19 -28.51 -36.53 16.10
N VAL A 20 -28.98 -35.32 16.42
CA VAL A 20 -28.18 -34.37 17.23
C VAL A 20 -29.05 -33.77 18.33
N SER A 21 -28.75 -34.09 19.59
CA SER A 21 -29.49 -33.51 20.72
C SER A 21 -29.31 -31.99 20.78
N ASP A 22 -30.34 -31.26 21.22
CA ASP A 22 -30.28 -29.81 21.44
C ASP A 22 -29.11 -29.38 22.33
N VAL A 23 -28.71 -30.27 23.25
CA VAL A 23 -27.54 -30.10 24.11
C VAL A 23 -26.24 -30.09 23.29
N VAL A 24 -26.10 -30.99 22.31
CA VAL A 24 -24.93 -31.04 21.41
C VAL A 24 -24.92 -29.83 20.48
N LEU A 25 -26.05 -29.44 19.89
CA LEU A 25 -26.16 -28.22 19.06
C LEU A 25 -25.81 -26.94 19.84
N ARG A 26 -26.31 -26.81 21.07
CA ARG A 26 -25.99 -25.66 21.95
C ARG A 26 -24.51 -25.66 22.35
N ARG A 27 -23.93 -26.83 22.62
CA ARG A 27 -22.48 -26.96 22.91
C ARG A 27 -21.62 -26.60 21.69
N VAL A 28 -21.95 -27.09 20.50
CA VAL A 28 -21.23 -26.77 19.25
C VAL A 28 -21.32 -25.28 18.93
N ARG A 29 -22.52 -24.69 19.00
CA ARG A 29 -22.71 -23.24 18.80
C ARG A 29 -21.89 -22.42 19.79
N ASN A 30 -21.98 -22.74 21.08
CA ASN A 30 -21.24 -22.02 22.11
C ASN A 30 -19.72 -22.20 21.92
N GLY A 31 -19.28 -23.40 21.57
CA GLY A 31 -17.87 -23.68 21.24
C GLY A 31 -17.38 -22.88 20.04
N LEU A 32 -18.18 -22.78 18.98
CA LEU A 32 -17.86 -21.97 17.80
C LEU A 32 -17.83 -20.46 18.11
N LEU A 33 -18.76 -19.96 18.91
CA LEU A 33 -18.75 -18.56 19.38
C LEU A 33 -17.51 -18.27 20.22
N VAL A 34 -17.11 -19.20 21.09
CA VAL A 34 -15.87 -19.07 21.87
C VAL A 34 -14.66 -19.10 20.94
N ALA A 35 -14.60 -20.03 19.98
CA ALA A 35 -13.48 -20.11 19.03
C ALA A 35 -13.35 -18.83 18.17
N VAL A 36 -14.45 -18.32 17.64
CA VAL A 36 -14.48 -17.05 16.89
C VAL A 36 -14.09 -15.87 17.78
N GLY A 37 -14.59 -15.83 19.02
CA GLY A 37 -14.22 -14.81 19.99
C GLY A 37 -12.74 -14.84 20.34
N LEU A 38 -12.15 -16.02 20.52
CA LEU A 38 -10.72 -16.22 20.75
C LEU A 38 -9.89 -15.80 19.54
N LEU A 39 -10.28 -16.20 18.33
CA LEU A 39 -9.60 -15.81 17.10
C LEU A 39 -9.64 -14.28 16.92
N PHE A 40 -10.81 -13.66 17.11
CA PHE A 40 -10.95 -12.21 17.03
C PHE A 40 -10.08 -11.51 18.08
N SER A 41 -10.10 -11.99 19.32
CA SER A 41 -9.25 -11.46 20.39
C SER A 41 -7.76 -11.59 20.06
N PHE A 42 -7.35 -12.72 19.51
CA PHE A 42 -5.97 -12.94 19.06
C PHE A 42 -5.56 -11.96 17.95
N LEU A 43 -6.41 -11.77 16.93
CA LEU A 43 -6.13 -10.81 15.85
C LEU A 43 -6.04 -9.37 16.36
N VAL A 44 -6.91 -8.97 17.29
CA VAL A 44 -6.88 -7.65 17.92
C VAL A 44 -5.60 -7.47 18.75
N LEU A 45 -5.24 -8.47 19.55
CA LEU A 45 -4.01 -8.43 20.35
C LEU A 45 -2.76 -8.37 19.47
N TRP A 46 -2.74 -9.14 18.38
CA TRP A 46 -1.64 -9.12 17.42
C TRP A 46 -1.47 -7.72 16.80
N TRP A 47 -2.57 -7.09 16.37
CA TRP A 47 -2.53 -5.72 15.86
C TRP A 47 -2.13 -4.70 16.94
N LEU A 48 -2.66 -4.80 18.16
CA LEU A 48 -2.32 -3.90 19.27
C LEU A 48 -0.85 -3.98 19.64
N GLN A 49 -0.26 -5.17 19.58
CA GLN A 49 1.14 -5.40 19.84
C GLN A 49 2.01 -4.62 18.84
N THR A 50 1.74 -4.73 17.53
CA THR A 50 2.45 -3.94 16.50
C THR A 50 2.27 -2.44 16.70
N VAL A 51 1.03 -1.99 16.97
CA VAL A 51 0.75 -0.57 17.25
C VAL A 51 1.56 -0.06 18.45
N TYR A 52 1.66 -0.87 19.51
CA TYR A 52 2.39 -0.49 20.71
C TYR A 52 3.91 -0.41 20.45
N THR A 53 4.49 -1.40 19.77
CA THR A 53 5.93 -1.40 19.47
C THR A 53 6.31 -0.28 18.51
N ASP A 54 5.49 0.00 17.50
CA ASP A 54 5.71 1.11 16.58
C ASP A 54 5.56 2.46 17.31
N TRP A 55 4.56 2.58 18.19
CA TRP A 55 4.36 3.81 18.98
C TRP A 55 5.54 4.13 19.90
N LEU A 56 6.19 3.10 20.46
CA LEU A 56 7.43 3.26 21.20
C LEU A 56 8.57 3.70 20.28
N TRP A 57 8.78 3.00 19.16
CA TRP A 57 9.84 3.29 18.19
C TRP A 57 9.75 4.71 17.61
N TYR A 58 8.59 5.11 17.10
CA TYR A 58 8.34 6.48 16.63
C TYR A 58 8.45 7.51 17.76
N GLY A 59 8.26 7.09 19.01
CA GLY A 59 8.56 7.87 20.21
C GLY A 59 10.01 8.28 20.31
N GLU A 60 10.91 7.31 20.18
CA GLU A 60 12.36 7.54 20.28
C GLU A 60 12.89 8.38 19.12
N LEU A 61 12.27 8.26 17.93
CA LEU A 61 12.62 9.10 16.78
C LEU A 61 12.02 10.52 16.82
N GLY A 62 11.23 10.87 17.85
CA GLY A 62 10.54 12.17 17.94
C GLY A 62 9.31 12.32 17.03
N TYR A 63 8.89 11.26 16.33
CA TYR A 63 7.78 11.24 15.37
C TYR A 63 6.48 10.62 15.93
N ARG A 64 6.34 10.50 17.26
CA ARG A 64 5.14 9.93 17.91
C ARG A 64 3.84 10.61 17.48
N ALA A 65 3.87 11.93 17.31
CA ALA A 65 2.69 12.69 16.88
C ALA A 65 2.27 12.32 15.44
N VAL A 66 3.24 12.10 14.55
CA VAL A 66 3.01 11.67 13.16
C VAL A 66 2.38 10.28 13.14
N PHE A 67 2.99 9.32 13.85
CA PHE A 67 2.44 7.96 13.96
C PHE A 67 1.02 7.97 14.53
N THR A 68 0.78 8.72 15.61
CA THR A 68 -0.54 8.82 16.23
C THR A 68 -1.57 9.39 15.26
N LYS A 69 -1.21 10.41 14.46
CA LYS A 69 -2.11 11.00 13.44
C LYS A 69 -2.45 9.99 12.35
N ILE A 70 -1.46 9.22 11.87
CA ILE A 70 -1.67 8.16 10.88
C ILE A 70 -2.58 7.06 11.45
N LEU A 71 -2.29 6.58 12.67
CA LEU A 71 -3.06 5.53 13.34
C LEU A 71 -4.51 5.95 13.55
N VAL A 72 -4.74 7.14 14.10
CA VAL A 72 -6.08 7.68 14.32
C VAL A 72 -6.83 7.76 13.00
N MET A 73 -6.22 8.31 11.94
CA MET A 73 -6.87 8.37 10.62
C MET A 73 -7.22 6.98 10.09
N LYS A 74 -6.31 6.00 10.18
CA LYS A 74 -6.56 4.61 9.78
C LYS A 74 -7.74 4.00 10.52
N ILE A 75 -7.84 4.23 11.84
CA ILE A 75 -8.96 3.74 12.66
C ILE A 75 -10.28 4.40 12.25
N TRP A 76 -10.30 5.74 12.09
CA TRP A 76 -11.49 6.48 11.67
C TRP A 76 -12.01 6.02 10.31
N LEU A 77 -11.12 5.81 9.34
CA LEU A 77 -11.49 5.32 8.01
C LEU A 77 -11.96 3.88 8.04
N PHE A 78 -11.33 3.02 8.85
CA PHE A 78 -11.76 1.64 9.02
C PHE A 78 -13.18 1.58 9.59
N VAL A 79 -13.41 2.26 10.72
CA VAL A 79 -14.71 2.27 11.40
C VAL A 79 -15.76 2.95 10.54
N GLY A 80 -15.46 4.12 9.98
CA GLY A 80 -16.37 4.88 9.12
C GLY A 80 -16.73 4.13 7.85
N GLY A 81 -15.74 3.59 7.13
CA GLY A 81 -15.95 2.80 5.92
C GLY A 81 -16.74 1.52 6.18
N THR A 82 -16.44 0.83 7.30
CA THR A 82 -17.21 -0.34 7.74
C THR A 82 -18.66 0.05 8.04
N ALA A 83 -18.89 1.11 8.81
CA ALA A 83 -20.22 1.55 9.19
C ALA A 83 -21.07 1.96 7.97
N VAL A 84 -20.51 2.75 7.05
CA VAL A 84 -21.20 3.18 5.83
C VAL A 84 -21.53 1.99 4.93
N THR A 85 -20.59 1.06 4.74
CA THR A 85 -20.82 -0.15 3.93
C THR A 85 -21.86 -1.06 4.58
N ALA A 86 -21.76 -1.29 5.90
CA ALA A 86 -22.72 -2.10 6.63
C ALA A 86 -24.13 -1.50 6.53
N ALA A 87 -24.27 -0.18 6.71
CA ALA A 87 -25.54 0.50 6.55
C ALA A 87 -26.11 0.32 5.14
N ALA A 88 -25.30 0.52 4.09
CA ALA A 88 -25.72 0.34 2.70
C ALA A 88 -26.18 -1.09 2.42
N LEU A 89 -25.42 -2.10 2.86
CA LEU A 89 -25.76 -3.51 2.66
C LEU A 89 -26.99 -3.93 3.47
N ILE A 90 -27.12 -3.48 4.73
CA ILE A 90 -28.30 -3.77 5.57
C ILE A 90 -29.57 -3.21 4.92
N VAL A 91 -29.52 -1.96 4.44
CA VAL A 91 -30.65 -1.33 3.72
C VAL A 91 -30.98 -2.11 2.45
N ASN A 92 -29.98 -2.48 1.64
CA ASN A 92 -30.15 -3.30 0.45
C ASN A 92 -30.80 -4.65 0.76
N PHE A 93 -30.29 -5.38 1.76
CA PHE A 93 -30.81 -6.69 2.14
C PHE A 93 -32.19 -6.63 2.77
N TYR A 94 -32.51 -5.57 3.51
CA TYR A 94 -33.86 -5.31 4.01
C TYR A 94 -34.87 -5.27 2.85
N PHE A 95 -34.57 -4.51 1.78
CA PHE A 95 -35.43 -4.46 0.59
C PHE A 95 -35.47 -5.80 -0.16
N THR A 96 -34.35 -6.51 -0.26
CA THR A 96 -34.30 -7.85 -0.85
C THR A 96 -35.22 -8.83 -0.14
N PHE A 97 -35.19 -8.91 1.19
CA PHE A 97 -36.12 -9.74 1.95
C PHE A 97 -37.57 -9.25 1.84
N ARG A 98 -37.79 -7.92 1.86
CA ARG A 98 -39.13 -7.33 1.79
C ARG A 98 -39.85 -7.64 0.47
N PHE A 99 -39.12 -7.66 -0.64
CA PHE A 99 -39.66 -7.84 -1.98
C PHE A 99 -39.74 -9.30 -2.44
N SER A 100 -39.08 -10.22 -1.73
CA SER A 100 -39.07 -11.66 -2.03
C SER A 100 -40.10 -12.48 -1.23
N ARG A 101 -40.82 -11.85 -0.28
CA ARG A 101 -41.88 -12.52 0.50
C ARG A 101 -43.00 -13.02 -0.40
N GLY A 102 -43.43 -14.26 -0.17
CA GLY A 102 -44.62 -14.86 -0.79
C GLY A 102 -44.82 -16.31 -0.32
N PRO A 103 -45.94 -16.94 -0.73
CA PRO A 103 -46.26 -18.32 -0.34
C PRO A 103 -45.23 -19.31 -0.92
N SER A 104 -44.92 -20.36 -0.17
CA SER A 104 -44.09 -21.50 -0.61
C SER A 104 -44.96 -22.59 -1.21
N THR A 105 -44.50 -23.21 -2.30
CA THR A 105 -45.18 -24.34 -2.96
C THR A 105 -44.48 -25.67 -2.71
N LEU A 106 -43.37 -25.69 -1.95
CA LEU A 106 -42.67 -26.90 -1.56
C LEU A 106 -43.49 -27.70 -0.54
N PRO A 107 -43.58 -29.03 -0.68
CA PRO A 107 -44.20 -29.92 0.30
C PRO A 107 -43.22 -30.19 1.45
N VAL A 108 -42.85 -29.12 2.16
CA VAL A 108 -41.81 -29.14 3.19
C VAL A 108 -42.42 -28.60 4.49
N THR A 109 -42.12 -29.24 5.62
CA THR A 109 -42.64 -28.87 6.93
C THR A 109 -42.26 -27.43 7.29
N ASP A 110 -43.13 -26.74 8.03
CA ASP A 110 -42.92 -25.35 8.47
C ASP A 110 -41.58 -25.16 9.21
N ASP A 111 -41.15 -26.17 9.97
CA ASP A 111 -39.88 -26.12 10.71
C ASP A 111 -38.64 -26.18 9.80
N THR A 112 -38.70 -26.96 8.72
CA THR A 112 -37.63 -26.98 7.72
C THR A 112 -37.57 -25.65 6.95
N LEU A 113 -38.71 -25.03 6.64
CA LEU A 113 -38.75 -23.70 6.04
C LEU A 113 -38.22 -22.60 6.98
N ARG A 114 -38.49 -22.69 8.28
CA ARG A 114 -37.89 -21.81 9.31
C ARG A 114 -36.38 -21.96 9.34
N LEU A 115 -35.86 -23.19 9.34
CA LEU A 115 -34.43 -23.48 9.33
C LEU A 115 -33.74 -22.88 8.08
N LEU A 116 -34.31 -23.09 6.90
CA LEU A 116 -33.75 -22.58 5.64
C LEU A 116 -33.76 -21.04 5.58
N ARG A 117 -34.81 -20.39 6.11
CA ARG A 117 -34.84 -18.92 6.28
C ARG A 117 -33.78 -18.46 7.28
N ALA A 118 -33.56 -19.19 8.36
CA ALA A 118 -32.52 -18.88 9.33
C ALA A 118 -31.12 -18.95 8.69
N PHE A 119 -30.86 -19.94 7.83
CA PHE A 119 -29.61 -20.01 7.06
C PHE A 119 -29.42 -18.83 6.09
N LEU A 120 -30.48 -18.35 5.43
CA LEU A 120 -30.38 -17.16 4.59
C LEU A 120 -30.10 -15.89 5.39
N VAL A 121 -30.77 -15.71 6.53
CA VAL A 121 -30.49 -14.58 7.43
C VAL A 121 -29.06 -14.67 7.95
N LEU A 122 -28.60 -15.86 8.33
CA LEU A 122 -27.22 -16.11 8.73
C LEU A 122 -26.24 -15.78 7.61
N ALA A 123 -26.51 -16.18 6.37
CA ALA A 123 -25.68 -15.85 5.21
C ALA A 123 -25.60 -14.34 4.96
N VAL A 124 -26.71 -13.61 5.14
CA VAL A 124 -26.73 -12.14 5.07
C VAL A 124 -25.91 -11.52 6.19
N VAL A 125 -26.08 -11.98 7.42
CA VAL A 125 -25.30 -11.48 8.57
C VAL A 125 -23.81 -11.74 8.35
N ILE A 126 -23.43 -12.95 7.92
CA ILE A 126 -22.04 -13.27 7.58
C ILE A 126 -21.53 -12.37 6.47
N THR A 127 -22.32 -12.13 5.41
CA THR A 127 -21.93 -11.25 4.31
C THR A 127 -21.69 -9.82 4.79
N VAL A 128 -22.55 -9.26 5.65
CA VAL A 128 -22.35 -7.90 6.19
C VAL A 128 -21.12 -7.87 7.09
N LEU A 129 -20.96 -8.87 7.97
CA LEU A 129 -19.84 -8.97 8.91
C LEU A 129 -18.49 -9.20 8.22
N THR A 130 -18.46 -9.74 7.00
CA THR A 130 -17.22 -9.93 6.22
C THR A 130 -16.99 -8.81 5.22
N ALA A 131 -17.99 -8.45 4.41
CA ALA A 131 -17.85 -7.44 3.37
C ALA A 131 -17.60 -6.04 3.96
N ALA A 132 -18.33 -5.65 5.01
CA ALA A 132 -18.20 -4.29 5.54
C ALA A 132 -16.78 -3.99 6.08
N PRO A 133 -16.14 -4.86 6.89
CA PRO A 133 -14.74 -4.66 7.29
C PRO A 133 -13.74 -4.69 6.13
N ILE A 134 -14.01 -5.44 5.04
CA ILE A 134 -13.16 -5.42 3.84
C ILE A 134 -13.17 -4.02 3.20
N PHE A 135 -14.35 -3.43 3.01
CA PHE A 135 -14.47 -2.07 2.50
C PHE A 135 -13.92 -1.01 3.47
N GLY A 136 -14.07 -1.21 4.79
CA GLY A 136 -13.43 -0.38 5.81
C GLY A 136 -11.90 -0.46 5.76
N SER A 137 -11.35 -1.66 5.59
CA SER A 137 -9.90 -1.88 5.43
C SER A 137 -9.37 -1.21 4.15
N ALA A 138 -10.11 -1.32 3.03
CA ALA A 138 -9.77 -0.63 1.80
C ALA A 138 -9.73 0.90 1.98
N ALA A 139 -10.67 1.48 2.75
CA ALA A 139 -10.63 2.90 3.10
C ALA A 139 -9.43 3.25 4.00
N SER A 140 -9.18 2.44 5.04
CA SER A 140 -8.06 2.61 5.97
C SER A 140 -6.70 2.58 5.27
N GLY A 141 -6.53 1.69 4.28
CA GLY A 141 -5.33 1.61 3.45
C GLY A 141 -5.06 2.85 2.60
N ARG A 142 -6.07 3.71 2.39
CA ARG A 142 -5.97 4.97 1.64
C ARG A 142 -5.85 6.20 2.55
N TRP A 143 -5.44 6.04 3.80
CA TRP A 143 -5.27 7.12 4.77
C TRP A 143 -4.48 8.33 4.23
N GLU A 144 -3.45 8.10 3.42
CA GLU A 144 -2.63 9.15 2.82
C GLU A 144 -3.45 10.03 1.87
N VAL A 145 -4.27 9.42 1.00
CA VAL A 145 -5.16 10.14 0.08
C VAL A 145 -6.15 11.02 0.85
N PHE A 146 -6.67 10.53 1.97
CA PHE A 146 -7.55 11.32 2.85
C PHE A 146 -6.83 12.47 3.54
N LEU A 147 -5.66 12.22 4.13
CA LEU A 147 -4.91 13.29 4.79
C LEU A 147 -4.47 14.36 3.80
N LEU A 148 -3.96 13.97 2.63
CA LEU A 148 -3.61 14.91 1.57
C LEU A 148 -4.83 15.71 1.11
N PHE A 149 -6.00 15.07 0.92
CA PHE A 149 -7.22 15.75 0.51
C PHE A 149 -7.72 16.76 1.55
N LEU A 150 -7.73 16.38 2.83
CA LEU A 150 -8.18 17.24 3.92
C LEU A 150 -7.22 18.41 4.21
N ASN A 151 -5.94 18.25 3.89
CA ASN A 151 -4.89 19.25 4.12
C ASN A 151 -4.32 19.78 2.80
N LYS A 152 -5.08 19.72 1.71
CA LYS A 152 -4.60 20.10 0.38
C LYS A 152 -4.25 21.58 0.33
N VAL A 153 -3.17 21.90 -0.38
CA VAL A 153 -2.72 23.27 -0.66
C VAL A 153 -2.65 23.46 -2.17
N SER A 154 -2.97 24.66 -2.64
CA SER A 154 -2.84 25.02 -4.05
C SER A 154 -1.36 25.10 -4.42
N PHE A 155 -1.02 24.60 -5.60
CA PHE A 155 0.34 24.72 -6.15
C PHE A 155 0.59 26.11 -6.75
N GLY A 156 -0.47 26.88 -7.01
CA GLY A 156 -0.40 28.20 -7.64
C GLY A 156 -0.19 28.14 -9.16
N VAL A 157 -0.10 26.93 -9.71
CA VAL A 157 0.08 26.66 -11.14
C VAL A 157 -1.12 25.88 -11.65
N SER A 158 -1.66 26.30 -12.79
CA SER A 158 -2.81 25.66 -13.42
C SER A 158 -2.38 24.80 -14.60
N ASP A 159 -3.06 23.67 -14.76
CA ASP A 159 -2.98 22.81 -15.92
C ASP A 159 -3.44 23.57 -17.20
N PRO A 160 -2.70 23.46 -18.31
CA PRO A 160 -2.98 24.22 -19.55
C PRO A 160 -4.16 23.70 -20.38
N GLU A 161 -4.66 22.50 -20.11
CA GLU A 161 -5.79 21.86 -20.78
C GLU A 161 -7.11 22.14 -20.06
N PHE A 162 -7.17 21.88 -18.75
CA PHE A 162 -8.40 21.98 -17.96
C PHE A 162 -8.49 23.23 -17.09
N GLY A 163 -7.42 24.04 -17.00
CA GLY A 163 -7.39 25.27 -16.20
C GLY A 163 -7.56 25.02 -14.70
N ARG A 164 -7.22 23.81 -14.23
CA ARG A 164 -7.32 23.42 -12.81
C ARG A 164 -5.94 23.48 -12.17
N ASP A 165 -5.88 23.95 -10.92
CA ASP A 165 -4.65 23.89 -10.13
C ASP A 165 -4.12 22.43 -10.05
N LEU A 166 -2.80 22.25 -10.06
CA LEU A 166 -2.18 20.91 -10.02
C LEU A 166 -2.58 20.08 -8.79
N SER A 167 -2.96 20.73 -7.67
CA SER A 167 -3.53 20.04 -6.50
C SER A 167 -4.81 19.26 -6.83
N PHE A 168 -5.56 19.66 -7.86
CA PHE A 168 -6.71 18.92 -8.31
C PHE A 168 -6.29 17.52 -8.78
N PHE A 169 -5.29 17.41 -9.64
CA PHE A 169 -4.86 16.13 -10.23
C PHE A 169 -4.08 15.25 -9.25
N ILE A 170 -3.19 15.86 -8.46
CA ILE A 170 -2.35 15.12 -7.51
C ILE A 170 -3.16 14.65 -6.30
N VAL A 171 -4.12 15.46 -5.83
CA VAL A 171 -4.82 15.20 -4.56
C VAL A 171 -6.31 14.93 -4.75
N THR A 172 -7.05 15.86 -5.36
CA THR A 172 -8.53 15.78 -5.43
C THR A 172 -9.00 14.63 -6.32
N LEU A 173 -8.38 14.44 -7.47
CA LEU A 173 -8.72 13.41 -8.45
C LEU A 173 -8.51 12.01 -7.85
N ARG A 174 -7.41 11.79 -7.12
CA ARG A 174 -7.17 10.52 -6.39
C ARG A 174 -8.27 10.22 -5.37
N MET A 175 -8.74 11.24 -4.65
CA MET A 175 -9.87 11.10 -3.71
C MET A 175 -11.16 10.76 -4.45
N LEU A 176 -11.48 11.46 -5.54
CA LEU A 176 -12.68 11.20 -6.33
C LEU A 176 -12.68 9.79 -6.93
N ASN A 177 -11.54 9.32 -7.44
CA ASN A 177 -11.37 7.96 -7.94
C ASN A 177 -11.53 6.90 -6.84
N PHE A 178 -10.99 7.16 -5.65
CA PHE A 178 -11.23 6.30 -4.50
C PHE A 178 -12.73 6.22 -4.16
N ILE A 179 -13.41 7.36 -4.03
CA ILE A 179 -14.85 7.39 -3.70
C ILE A 179 -15.66 6.68 -4.78
N GLN A 180 -15.39 6.95 -6.06
CA GLN A 180 -16.09 6.35 -7.19
C GLN A 180 -15.91 4.83 -7.20
N SER A 181 -14.68 4.33 -7.08
CA SER A 181 -14.39 2.89 -7.07
C SER A 181 -14.94 2.18 -5.83
N TRP A 182 -14.95 2.87 -4.68
CA TRP A 182 -15.51 2.35 -3.43
C TRP A 182 -17.04 2.23 -3.50
N VAL A 183 -17.73 3.26 -3.98
CA VAL A 183 -19.19 3.24 -4.25
C VAL A 183 -19.54 2.19 -5.30
N MET A 184 -18.75 2.09 -6.37
CA MET A 184 -18.89 1.06 -7.40
C MET A 184 -18.85 -0.34 -6.79
N GLY A 185 -17.84 -0.62 -5.96
CA GLY A 185 -17.70 -1.90 -5.27
C GLY A 185 -18.93 -2.23 -4.41
N ILE A 186 -19.41 -1.28 -3.61
CA ILE A 186 -20.61 -1.46 -2.77
C ILE A 186 -21.84 -1.77 -3.63
N LEU A 187 -22.02 -1.07 -4.75
CA LEU A 187 -23.15 -1.28 -5.67
C LEU A 187 -23.07 -2.65 -6.36
N ILE A 188 -21.89 -3.05 -6.83
CA ILE A 188 -21.67 -4.38 -7.43
C ILE A 188 -22.00 -5.48 -6.41
N THR A 189 -21.42 -5.40 -5.21
CA THR A 189 -21.72 -6.34 -4.12
C THR A 189 -23.22 -6.36 -3.81
N SER A 190 -23.87 -5.20 -3.76
CA SER A 190 -25.30 -5.09 -3.49
C SER A 190 -26.15 -5.77 -4.57
N VAL A 191 -25.85 -5.55 -5.86
CA VAL A 191 -26.55 -6.20 -6.99
C VAL A 191 -26.34 -7.71 -6.96
N VAL A 192 -25.08 -8.14 -6.89
CA VAL A 192 -24.70 -9.57 -6.94
C VAL A 192 -25.33 -10.32 -5.78
N MET A 193 -25.17 -9.84 -4.54
CA MET A 193 -25.73 -10.50 -3.37
C MET A 193 -27.26 -10.46 -3.36
N SER A 194 -27.90 -9.38 -3.82
CA SER A 194 -29.36 -9.33 -3.96
C SER A 194 -29.87 -10.35 -4.98
N LEU A 195 -29.19 -10.54 -6.11
CA LEU A 195 -29.55 -11.57 -7.10
C LEU A 195 -29.40 -12.98 -6.53
N PHE A 196 -28.28 -13.27 -5.83
CA PHE A 196 -28.08 -14.55 -5.15
C PHE A 196 -29.16 -14.83 -4.10
N LEU A 197 -29.51 -13.84 -3.27
CA LEU A 197 -30.56 -13.97 -2.28
C LEU A 197 -31.93 -14.15 -2.92
N TYR A 198 -32.23 -13.43 -4.00
CA TYR A 198 -33.47 -13.63 -4.75
C TYR A 198 -33.57 -15.05 -5.32
N ALA A 199 -32.50 -15.56 -5.94
CA ALA A 199 -32.44 -16.92 -6.44
C ALA A 199 -32.60 -17.95 -5.31
N GLY A 200 -31.87 -17.77 -4.20
CA GLY A 200 -31.98 -18.63 -3.03
C GLY A 200 -33.39 -18.66 -2.44
N ILE A 201 -34.01 -17.51 -2.22
CA ILE A 201 -35.37 -17.42 -1.65
C ILE A 201 -36.42 -18.06 -2.58
N TYR A 202 -36.28 -17.91 -3.90
CA TYR A 202 -37.17 -18.56 -4.86
C TYR A 202 -36.98 -20.07 -4.91
N GLY A 203 -35.72 -20.54 -4.88
CA GLY A 203 -35.40 -21.96 -4.77
C GLY A 203 -36.01 -22.57 -3.51
N LEU A 204 -35.90 -21.88 -2.37
CA LEU A 204 -36.54 -22.28 -1.10
C LEU A 204 -38.07 -22.22 -1.12
N ARG A 205 -38.68 -21.58 -2.12
CA ARG A 205 -40.13 -21.58 -2.31
C ARG A 205 -40.59 -22.63 -3.30
N GLY A 206 -39.67 -23.35 -3.97
CA GLY A 206 -39.99 -24.33 -5.01
C GLY A 206 -40.45 -23.69 -6.30
N LEU A 207 -40.08 -22.43 -6.52
CA LEU A 207 -40.46 -21.67 -7.69
C LEU A 207 -39.26 -21.51 -8.61
N ASN A 208 -39.50 -21.56 -9.92
CA ASN A 208 -38.50 -21.16 -10.89
C ASN A 208 -38.10 -19.70 -10.62
N PHE A 209 -36.80 -19.42 -10.68
CA PHE A 209 -36.30 -18.07 -10.48
C PHE A 209 -36.81 -17.14 -11.59
N PHE A 210 -37.62 -16.17 -11.21
CA PHE A 210 -38.00 -15.04 -12.06
C PHE A 210 -38.02 -13.75 -11.25
N LEU A 211 -37.65 -12.64 -11.89
CA LEU A 211 -37.67 -11.33 -11.25
C LEU A 211 -39.10 -10.79 -11.23
N ALA A 212 -39.78 -10.91 -10.09
CA ALA A 212 -41.08 -10.28 -9.88
C ALA A 212 -40.99 -8.75 -10.01
N PRO A 213 -42.08 -8.03 -10.31
CA PRO A 213 -42.01 -6.61 -10.64
C PRO A 213 -41.36 -5.74 -9.54
N ARG A 214 -41.57 -6.06 -8.25
CA ARG A 214 -40.91 -5.37 -7.13
C ARG A 214 -39.41 -5.63 -7.06
N MET A 215 -38.98 -6.85 -7.37
CA MET A 215 -37.55 -7.23 -7.42
C MET A 215 -36.86 -6.58 -8.61
N LEU A 216 -37.54 -6.57 -9.76
CA LEU A 216 -37.09 -5.89 -10.96
C LEU A 216 -36.91 -4.38 -10.71
N LYS A 217 -37.85 -3.72 -10.02
CA LYS A 217 -37.70 -2.33 -9.59
C LYS A 217 -36.47 -2.13 -8.71
N HIS A 218 -36.23 -3.02 -7.75
CA HIS A 218 -35.06 -2.93 -6.86
C HIS A 218 -33.74 -3.08 -7.61
N ILE A 219 -33.59 -4.12 -8.44
CA ILE A 219 -32.39 -4.32 -9.28
C ILE A 219 -32.26 -3.21 -10.33
N GLY A 220 -33.37 -2.68 -10.84
CA GLY A 220 -33.40 -1.50 -11.71
C GLY A 220 -32.82 -0.27 -11.02
N ILE A 221 -33.18 0.00 -9.77
CA ILE A 221 -32.61 1.12 -8.99
C ILE A 221 -31.11 0.90 -8.75
N LEU A 222 -30.71 -0.28 -8.27
CA LEU A 222 -29.29 -0.56 -8.00
C LEU A 222 -28.44 -0.50 -9.27
N GLY A 223 -28.92 -1.08 -10.37
CA GLY A 223 -28.26 -1.04 -11.66
C GLY A 223 -28.24 0.35 -12.27
N GLY A 224 -29.26 1.17 -12.06
CA GLY A 224 -29.26 2.58 -12.47
C GLY A 224 -28.22 3.40 -11.71
N LEU A 225 -28.12 3.22 -10.38
CA LEU A 225 -27.05 3.82 -9.58
C LEU A 225 -25.66 3.34 -10.01
N LEU A 226 -25.54 2.04 -10.36
CA LEU A 226 -24.31 1.47 -10.90
C LEU A 226 -23.92 2.15 -12.22
N MET A 227 -24.86 2.31 -13.15
CA MET A 227 -24.64 3.02 -14.42
C MET A 227 -24.24 4.48 -14.21
N LEU A 228 -24.82 5.18 -13.23
CA LEU A 228 -24.39 6.54 -12.88
C LEU A 228 -22.96 6.56 -12.33
N SER A 229 -22.60 5.60 -11.47
CA SER A 229 -21.23 5.46 -10.96
C SER A 229 -20.23 5.18 -12.09
N ILE A 230 -20.64 4.41 -13.12
CA ILE A 230 -19.84 4.16 -14.32
C ILE A 230 -19.65 5.45 -15.11
N GLY A 231 -20.74 6.21 -15.33
CA GLY A 231 -20.69 7.52 -15.96
C GLY A 231 -19.76 8.49 -15.24
N ALA A 232 -19.82 8.54 -13.90
CA ALA A 232 -18.89 9.33 -13.10
C ALA A 232 -17.43 8.89 -13.31
N GLY A 233 -17.17 7.59 -13.41
CA GLY A 233 -15.85 7.05 -13.73
C GLY A 233 -15.32 7.53 -15.09
N HIS A 234 -16.17 7.56 -16.13
CA HIS A 234 -15.78 8.12 -17.44
C HIS A 234 -15.43 9.61 -17.37
N VAL A 235 -16.17 10.38 -16.56
CA VAL A 235 -15.85 11.80 -16.34
C VAL A 235 -14.52 11.97 -15.61
N LEU A 236 -14.22 11.15 -14.61
CA LEU A 236 -12.93 11.19 -13.93
C LEU A 236 -11.78 10.79 -14.87
N ALA A 237 -12.00 9.77 -15.72
CA ALA A 237 -11.02 9.32 -16.71
C ALA A 237 -10.62 10.42 -17.71
N ILE A 238 -11.51 11.39 -18.00
CA ILE A 238 -11.17 12.56 -18.82
C ILE A 238 -10.02 13.35 -18.19
N TYR A 239 -10.10 13.60 -16.88
CA TYR A 239 -9.05 14.32 -16.14
C TYR A 239 -7.80 13.46 -15.89
N GLU A 240 -7.89 12.13 -15.96
CA GLU A 240 -6.73 11.25 -15.85
C GLU A 240 -5.85 11.24 -17.09
N LEU A 241 -6.37 11.66 -18.25
CA LEU A 241 -5.59 11.67 -19.49
C LEU A 241 -4.32 12.51 -19.38
N VAL A 242 -4.35 13.62 -18.63
CA VAL A 242 -3.15 14.46 -18.40
C VAL A 242 -2.12 13.81 -17.47
N LEU A 243 -2.44 12.68 -16.84
CA LEU A 243 -1.54 11.86 -16.04
C LEU A 243 -1.14 10.55 -16.75
N SER A 244 -1.55 10.35 -18.00
CA SER A 244 -1.34 9.12 -18.76
C SER A 244 0.14 8.90 -19.09
N PRO A 245 0.72 7.72 -18.80
CA PRO A 245 2.09 7.40 -19.20
C PRO A 245 2.19 6.81 -20.62
N GLY A 246 1.07 6.61 -21.33
CA GLY A 246 1.00 5.76 -22.53
C GLY A 246 1.35 6.42 -23.87
N GLY A 247 1.81 7.68 -23.87
CA GLY A 247 2.13 8.45 -25.08
C GLY A 247 3.64 8.52 -25.38
N LEU A 248 4.00 9.33 -26.38
CA LEU A 248 5.39 9.71 -26.66
C LEU A 248 6.03 10.43 -25.46
N VAL A 249 5.21 11.21 -24.75
CA VAL A 249 5.53 11.91 -23.50
C VAL A 249 4.47 11.57 -22.46
N ALA A 250 4.81 11.71 -21.18
CA ALA A 250 3.83 11.57 -20.11
C ALA A 250 2.82 12.72 -20.15
N GLY A 251 1.52 12.40 -20.16
CA GLY A 251 0.42 13.34 -20.27
C GLY A 251 -0.46 13.08 -21.48
N ALA A 252 -1.46 13.94 -21.67
CA ALA A 252 -2.42 13.81 -22.75
C ALA A 252 -1.81 14.29 -24.07
N GLY A 253 -1.80 13.42 -25.08
CA GLY A 253 -1.40 13.78 -26.45
C GLY A 253 -2.56 14.29 -27.30
N TYR A 254 -2.28 14.60 -28.57
CA TYR A 254 -3.29 15.13 -29.51
C TYR A 254 -4.49 14.19 -29.66
N ALA A 255 -4.23 12.88 -29.80
CA ALA A 255 -5.30 11.87 -29.91
C ALA A 255 -6.10 11.74 -28.60
N ASP A 256 -5.49 11.93 -27.44
CA ASP A 256 -6.22 11.87 -26.17
C ASP A 256 -7.23 13.01 -26.08
N ILE A 257 -6.81 14.22 -26.41
CA ILE A 257 -7.67 15.42 -26.36
C ILE A 257 -8.74 15.39 -27.44
N HIS A 258 -8.39 15.07 -28.69
CA HIS A 258 -9.30 15.22 -29.83
C HIS A 258 -10.11 13.96 -30.14
N ALA A 259 -9.70 12.79 -29.62
CA ALA A 259 -10.42 11.53 -29.84
C ALA A 259 -10.90 10.89 -28.55
N ARG A 260 -10.05 10.73 -27.53
CA ARG A 260 -10.47 10.02 -26.29
C ARG A 260 -11.43 10.84 -25.43
N ILE A 261 -11.21 12.14 -25.25
CA ILE A 261 -12.15 12.99 -24.48
C ILE A 261 -13.58 12.94 -25.07
N PRO A 262 -13.79 13.17 -26.39
CA PRO A 262 -15.13 13.03 -26.98
C PRO A 262 -15.75 11.64 -26.78
N VAL A 263 -14.95 10.59 -26.88
CA VAL A 263 -15.40 9.22 -26.64
C VAL A 263 -15.84 9.01 -25.19
N LEU A 264 -15.07 9.50 -24.21
CA LEU A 264 -15.44 9.41 -22.79
C LEU A 264 -16.71 10.20 -22.47
N TRP A 265 -16.91 11.37 -23.09
CA TRP A 265 -18.18 12.10 -23.00
C TRP A 265 -19.35 11.31 -23.59
N LEU A 266 -19.15 10.69 -24.77
CA LEU A 266 -20.15 9.81 -25.37
C LEU A 266 -20.49 8.62 -24.45
N MET A 267 -19.48 7.96 -23.88
CA MET A 267 -19.68 6.87 -22.92
C MET A 267 -20.43 7.34 -21.66
N THR A 268 -20.15 8.56 -21.19
CA THR A 268 -20.85 9.17 -20.05
C THR A 268 -22.33 9.35 -20.37
N VAL A 269 -22.67 9.87 -21.56
CA VAL A 269 -24.06 10.03 -22.00
C VAL A 269 -24.75 8.68 -22.14
N ILE A 270 -24.08 7.68 -22.74
CA ILE A 270 -24.62 6.31 -22.88
C ILE A 270 -24.89 5.69 -21.50
N ALA A 271 -23.96 5.86 -20.54
CA ALA A 271 -24.14 5.38 -19.18
C ALA A 271 -25.30 6.10 -18.47
N ALA A 272 -25.46 7.41 -18.66
CA ALA A 272 -26.57 8.18 -18.11
C ALA A 272 -27.94 7.77 -18.70
N LEU A 273 -28.00 7.56 -20.02
CA LEU A 273 -29.20 7.02 -20.69
C LEU A 273 -29.50 5.59 -20.24
N GLY A 274 -28.46 4.77 -20.09
CA GLY A 274 -28.55 3.43 -19.51
C GLY A 274 -29.11 3.48 -18.09
N ALA A 275 -28.64 4.39 -17.24
CA ALA A 275 -29.18 4.58 -15.89
C ALA A 275 -30.68 4.91 -15.92
N GLY A 276 -31.08 5.84 -16.82
CA GLY A 276 -32.49 6.16 -17.06
C GLY A 276 -33.30 4.91 -17.46
N ALA A 277 -32.78 4.13 -18.41
CA ALA A 277 -33.40 2.88 -18.85
C ALA A 277 -33.55 1.85 -17.71
N PHE A 278 -32.56 1.74 -16.83
CA PHE A 278 -32.62 0.90 -15.63
C PHE A 278 -33.70 1.37 -14.65
N PHE A 279 -33.83 2.67 -14.41
CA PHE A 279 -34.88 3.21 -13.52
C PHE A 279 -36.30 3.01 -14.04
N VAL A 280 -36.50 3.12 -15.36
CA VAL A 280 -37.83 2.93 -15.99
C VAL A 280 -38.13 1.48 -16.37
N SER A 281 -37.14 0.59 -16.31
CA SER A 281 -37.25 -0.82 -16.76
C SER A 281 -38.41 -1.60 -16.15
N HIS A 282 -38.76 -1.29 -14.89
CA HIS A 282 -39.90 -1.90 -14.23
C HIS A 282 -41.24 -1.57 -14.91
N TYR A 283 -41.38 -0.37 -15.47
CA TYR A 283 -42.58 0.07 -16.19
C TYR A 283 -42.54 -0.34 -17.67
N PHE A 284 -41.35 -0.34 -18.29
CA PHE A 284 -41.18 -0.58 -19.72
C PHE A 284 -40.04 -1.56 -20.02
N GLY A 285 -40.31 -2.58 -20.84
CA GLY A 285 -39.28 -3.48 -21.39
C GLY A 285 -38.63 -4.47 -20.41
N GLY A 286 -38.77 -4.27 -19.10
CA GLY A 286 -38.35 -5.22 -18.09
C GLY A 286 -36.85 -5.50 -18.09
N LEU A 287 -36.50 -6.76 -17.82
CA LEU A 287 -35.11 -7.23 -17.84
C LEU A 287 -34.44 -7.06 -19.21
N ARG A 288 -35.20 -7.13 -20.31
CA ARG A 288 -34.66 -6.98 -21.67
C ARG A 288 -34.09 -5.57 -21.88
N LEU A 289 -34.74 -4.55 -21.33
CA LEU A 289 -34.26 -3.18 -21.42
C LEU A 289 -32.96 -2.98 -20.61
N MET A 290 -32.88 -3.59 -19.42
CA MET A 290 -31.67 -3.52 -18.57
C MET A 290 -30.49 -4.22 -19.24
N ILE A 291 -30.68 -5.46 -19.70
CA ILE A 291 -29.64 -6.23 -20.41
C ILE A 291 -29.25 -5.48 -21.69
N GLY A 292 -30.21 -5.02 -22.49
CA GLY A 292 -29.93 -4.29 -23.73
C GLY A 292 -29.13 -3.01 -23.49
N SER A 293 -29.47 -2.24 -22.45
CA SER A 293 -28.76 -1.00 -22.11
C SER A 293 -27.33 -1.27 -21.65
N PHE A 294 -27.14 -2.27 -20.77
CA PHE A 294 -25.82 -2.65 -20.29
C PHE A 294 -24.95 -3.26 -21.41
N SER A 295 -25.53 -4.13 -22.25
CA SER A 295 -24.85 -4.70 -23.41
C SER A 295 -24.45 -3.62 -24.42
N LEU A 296 -25.32 -2.65 -24.69
CA LEU A 296 -24.98 -1.52 -25.55
C LEU A 296 -23.78 -0.75 -24.98
N TRP A 297 -23.81 -0.44 -23.68
CA TRP A 297 -22.67 0.22 -23.03
C TRP A 297 -21.38 -0.60 -23.17
N ILE A 298 -21.41 -1.92 -22.92
CA ILE A 298 -20.23 -2.80 -23.09
C ILE A 298 -19.72 -2.77 -24.53
N ILE A 299 -20.60 -2.95 -25.51
CA ILE A 299 -20.23 -2.93 -26.94
C ILE A 299 -19.57 -1.60 -27.28
N MET A 300 -20.16 -0.50 -26.82
CA MET A 300 -19.65 0.84 -27.07
C MET A 300 -18.30 1.07 -26.39
N VAL A 301 -18.08 0.56 -25.19
CA VAL A 301 -16.77 0.60 -24.50
C VAL A 301 -15.70 -0.19 -25.27
N LEU A 302 -16.05 -1.36 -25.80
CA LEU A 302 -15.11 -2.16 -26.61
C LEU A 302 -14.73 -1.44 -27.91
N LEU A 303 -15.71 -0.87 -28.62
CA LEU A 303 -15.48 -0.09 -29.83
C LEU A 303 -14.66 1.19 -29.55
N ALA A 304 -15.01 1.88 -28.46
CA ALA A 304 -14.37 3.09 -27.98
C ALA A 304 -12.89 2.90 -27.63
N ASN A 305 -12.53 1.77 -27.03
CA ASN A 305 -11.14 1.52 -26.62
C ASN A 305 -10.29 0.85 -27.71
N LEU A 306 -10.88 -0.03 -28.53
CA LEU A 306 -10.10 -0.85 -29.47
C LEU A 306 -9.98 -0.22 -30.86
N ALA A 307 -11.03 0.45 -31.36
CA ALA A 307 -11.09 0.88 -32.75
C ALA A 307 -10.79 2.36 -32.92
N TYR A 308 -11.52 3.24 -32.21
CA TYR A 308 -11.53 4.65 -32.54
C TYR A 308 -10.18 5.38 -32.29
N PRO A 309 -9.54 5.26 -31.10
CA PRO A 309 -8.29 5.97 -30.83
C PRO A 309 -7.13 5.47 -31.70
N ALA A 310 -7.05 4.16 -31.94
CA ALA A 310 -6.01 3.58 -32.78
C ALA A 310 -6.15 4.00 -34.25
N LEU A 311 -7.37 4.04 -34.78
CA LEU A 311 -7.64 4.54 -36.13
C LEU A 311 -7.35 6.04 -36.22
N PHE A 312 -7.77 6.82 -35.22
CA PHE A 312 -7.51 8.26 -35.19
C PHE A 312 -6.01 8.56 -35.13
N GLN A 313 -5.27 7.87 -34.27
CA GLN A 313 -3.81 7.98 -34.19
C GLN A 313 -3.17 7.68 -35.55
N ARG A 314 -3.49 6.52 -36.15
CA ARG A 314 -2.89 6.07 -37.40
C ARG A 314 -3.17 6.97 -38.60
N PHE A 315 -4.37 7.55 -38.68
CA PHE A 315 -4.80 8.31 -39.85
C PHE A 315 -4.73 9.82 -39.70
N GLN A 316 -4.77 10.36 -38.48
CA GLN A 316 -4.78 11.81 -38.22
C GLN A 316 -3.50 12.31 -37.55
N VAL A 317 -2.84 11.47 -36.73
CA VAL A 317 -1.66 11.87 -35.96
C VAL A 317 -0.38 11.39 -36.64
N ASP A 318 -0.21 10.08 -36.85
CA ASP A 318 1.02 9.49 -37.38
C ASP A 318 1.52 10.14 -38.70
N PRO A 319 0.66 10.51 -39.68
CA PRO A 319 1.12 11.15 -40.91
C PRO A 319 1.77 12.54 -40.72
N ASN A 320 1.42 13.25 -39.65
CA ASN A 320 1.97 14.58 -39.34
C ASN A 320 2.14 14.76 -37.82
N GLN A 321 2.80 13.77 -37.20
CA GLN A 321 2.83 13.64 -35.74
C GLN A 321 3.52 14.82 -35.07
N PHE A 322 4.62 15.32 -35.63
CA PHE A 322 5.36 16.44 -35.06
C PHE A 322 4.48 17.69 -34.91
N GLU A 323 3.81 18.13 -35.98
CA GLU A 323 2.95 19.32 -35.93
C GLU A 323 1.75 19.15 -35.00
N ARG A 324 1.16 17.93 -34.95
CA ARG A 324 0.00 17.64 -34.11
C ARG A 324 0.36 17.54 -32.62
N GLU A 325 1.51 16.96 -32.32
CA GLU A 325 1.96 16.73 -30.94
C GLU A 325 2.81 17.87 -30.37
N ARG A 326 3.28 18.82 -31.20
CA ARG A 326 4.20 19.90 -30.80
C ARG A 326 3.79 20.60 -29.51
N VAL A 327 2.53 21.02 -29.41
CA VAL A 327 2.02 21.76 -28.25
C VAL A 327 2.02 20.91 -26.98
N TYR A 328 1.72 19.61 -27.08
CA TYR A 328 1.72 18.70 -25.92
C TYR A 328 3.14 18.35 -25.48
N ILE A 329 4.07 18.20 -26.42
CA ILE A 329 5.49 18.01 -26.14
C ILE A 329 6.06 19.27 -25.46
N GLU A 330 5.76 20.46 -25.96
CA GLU A 330 6.19 21.74 -25.37
C GLU A 330 5.67 21.89 -23.93
N ARG A 331 4.37 21.66 -23.72
CA ARG A 331 3.76 21.63 -22.37
C ARG A 331 4.44 20.62 -21.44
N ASN A 332 4.78 19.42 -21.94
CA ASN A 332 5.47 18.41 -21.14
C ASN A 332 6.90 18.84 -20.77
N ILE A 333 7.65 19.43 -21.71
CA ILE A 333 8.99 19.96 -21.46
C ILE A 333 8.93 21.07 -20.40
N GLU A 334 8.03 22.04 -20.56
CA GLU A 334 7.84 23.14 -19.60
C GLU A 334 7.47 22.62 -18.21
N ALA A 335 6.48 21.72 -18.13
CA ALA A 335 6.05 21.13 -16.86
C ALA A 335 7.16 20.31 -16.19
N THR A 336 7.94 19.56 -16.96
CA THR A 336 9.07 18.77 -16.44
C THR A 336 10.18 19.69 -15.93
N ARG A 337 10.54 20.73 -16.71
CA ARG A 337 11.54 21.71 -16.28
C ARG A 337 11.11 22.38 -14.98
N ALA A 338 9.87 22.84 -14.88
CA ALA A 338 9.35 23.46 -13.67
C ALA A 338 9.30 22.48 -12.48
N ALA A 339 8.85 21.24 -12.69
CA ALA A 339 8.72 20.25 -11.62
C ALA A 339 10.08 19.87 -11.00
N TYR A 340 11.11 19.76 -11.83
CA TYR A 340 12.49 19.50 -11.40
C TYR A 340 13.30 20.78 -11.15
N GLN A 341 12.68 21.96 -11.27
CA GLN A 341 13.31 23.28 -11.12
C GLN A 341 14.52 23.50 -12.05
N LEU A 342 14.50 22.89 -13.23
CA LEU A 342 15.55 22.99 -14.25
C LEU A 342 15.55 24.36 -14.95
N ASP A 343 14.47 25.12 -14.83
CA ASP A 343 14.37 26.52 -15.23
C ASP A 343 15.12 27.47 -14.27
N LEU A 344 15.43 27.01 -13.05
CA LEU A 344 16.22 27.75 -12.06
C LEU A 344 17.72 27.41 -12.10
N VAL A 345 18.12 26.47 -12.95
CA VAL A 345 19.52 26.04 -13.06
C VAL A 345 20.29 26.99 -13.95
N GLU A 346 21.45 27.43 -13.47
CA GLU A 346 22.42 28.19 -14.25
C GLU A 346 23.30 27.23 -15.06
N GLU A 347 23.23 27.31 -16.39
CA GLU A 347 24.13 26.56 -17.26
C GLU A 347 25.48 27.27 -17.33
N ILE A 348 26.47 26.76 -16.59
CA ILE A 348 27.84 27.24 -16.65
C ILE A 348 28.60 26.40 -17.68
N ALA A 349 28.84 26.97 -18.85
CA ALA A 349 29.79 26.38 -19.78
C ALA A 349 31.19 26.44 -19.14
N LEU A 350 31.82 25.28 -18.96
CA LEU A 350 33.24 25.15 -18.60
C LEU A 350 34.02 24.77 -19.86
N PRO A 351 34.19 25.69 -20.82
CA PRO A 351 34.88 25.35 -22.04
C PRO A 351 36.34 25.09 -21.69
N ALA A 352 36.86 23.93 -22.09
CA ALA A 352 38.27 23.58 -21.94
C ALA A 352 39.11 24.40 -22.94
N ILE A 353 39.24 25.70 -22.68
CA ILE A 353 39.96 26.66 -23.52
C ILE A 353 41.25 27.04 -22.79
N GLY A 354 42.38 26.63 -23.35
CA GLY A 354 43.71 26.96 -22.87
C GLY A 354 44.73 25.91 -23.30
N ASP A 355 45.95 26.34 -23.58
CA ASP A 355 47.08 25.43 -23.70
C ASP A 355 47.54 25.04 -22.28
N LEU A 356 47.79 23.76 -22.05
CA LEU A 356 48.29 23.27 -20.76
C LEU A 356 49.77 23.65 -20.63
N ASP A 357 50.10 24.65 -19.81
CA ASP A 357 51.48 25.02 -19.49
C ASP A 357 51.83 24.76 -18.02
N ALA A 358 53.12 24.91 -17.68
CA ALA A 358 53.62 24.64 -16.33
C ALA A 358 53.02 25.58 -15.26
N SER A 359 52.62 26.80 -15.63
CA SER A 359 52.02 27.76 -14.69
C SER A 359 50.58 27.37 -14.35
N VAL A 360 49.80 26.95 -15.34
CA VAL A 360 48.43 26.45 -15.14
C VAL A 360 48.43 25.23 -14.20
N VAL A 361 49.36 24.29 -14.39
CA VAL A 361 49.53 23.13 -13.50
C VAL A 361 49.92 23.57 -12.08
N ALA A 362 50.82 24.53 -11.94
CA ALA A 362 51.27 25.03 -10.64
C ALA A 362 50.16 25.78 -9.86
N GLU A 363 49.27 26.49 -10.56
CA GLU A 363 48.17 27.23 -9.95
C GLU A 363 46.97 26.35 -9.58
N ASN A 364 46.83 25.17 -10.20
CA ASN A 364 45.69 24.27 -10.03
C ASN A 364 46.03 22.99 -9.24
N GLN A 365 46.98 23.07 -8.31
CA GLN A 365 47.36 21.92 -7.46
C GLN A 365 46.17 21.31 -6.72
N ALA A 366 45.24 22.14 -6.22
CA ALA A 366 44.03 21.65 -5.56
C ALA A 366 43.14 20.78 -6.47
N VAL A 367 43.15 21.00 -7.79
CA VAL A 367 42.40 20.14 -8.73
C VAL A 367 43.13 18.82 -8.90
N LEU A 368 44.44 18.86 -9.16
CA LEU A 368 45.28 17.68 -9.36
C LEU A 368 45.28 16.77 -8.13
N GLU A 369 45.31 17.36 -6.95
CA GLU A 369 45.19 16.71 -5.66
C GLU A 369 43.81 16.07 -5.42
N ASN A 370 42.81 16.31 -6.27
CA ASN A 370 41.44 15.82 -6.09
C ASN A 370 40.88 15.08 -7.32
N ILE A 371 41.71 14.79 -8.33
CA ILE A 371 41.29 13.97 -9.47
C ILE A 371 41.00 12.57 -8.97
N ARG A 372 39.73 12.16 -9.03
CA ARG A 372 39.32 10.83 -8.60
C ARG A 372 39.87 9.77 -9.55
N LEU A 373 40.86 9.01 -9.09
CA LEU A 373 41.44 7.87 -9.81
C LEU A 373 40.67 6.56 -9.57
N TRP A 374 39.93 6.50 -8.47
CA TRP A 374 39.17 5.32 -8.06
C TRP A 374 37.71 5.38 -8.51
N ASP A 375 37.19 4.24 -8.95
CA ASP A 375 35.74 4.04 -9.04
C ASP A 375 35.22 3.41 -7.75
N VAL A 376 33.96 3.68 -7.40
CA VAL A 376 33.39 3.31 -6.09
C VAL A 376 33.20 1.80 -5.96
N GLU A 377 32.69 1.12 -6.99
CA GLU A 377 32.39 -0.33 -6.86
C GLU A 377 33.68 -1.18 -6.77
N PRO A 378 34.69 -1.00 -7.65
CA PRO A 378 35.91 -1.81 -7.56
C PRO A 378 36.74 -1.53 -6.31
N LEU A 379 36.72 -0.28 -5.81
CA LEU A 379 37.45 0.06 -4.59
C LEU A 379 36.75 -0.50 -3.35
N GLN A 380 35.42 -0.65 -3.35
CA GLN A 380 34.68 -1.35 -2.29
C GLN A 380 35.11 -2.83 -2.23
N ASP A 381 35.20 -3.52 -3.37
CA ASP A 381 35.71 -4.89 -3.44
C ASP A 381 37.15 -4.98 -2.92
N ALA A 382 37.98 -4.00 -3.27
CA ALA A 382 39.35 -3.92 -2.76
C ALA A 382 39.38 -3.70 -1.24
N TYR A 383 38.49 -2.89 -0.66
CA TYR A 383 38.36 -2.73 0.79
C TYR A 383 37.98 -4.06 1.46
N ASN A 384 37.00 -4.79 0.89
CA ASN A 384 36.59 -6.10 1.38
C ASN A 384 37.66 -7.21 1.22
N GLN A 385 38.78 -6.93 0.58
CA GLN A 385 39.93 -7.83 0.50
C GLN A 385 41.11 -7.34 1.36
N LEU A 386 41.44 -6.05 1.27
CA LEU A 386 42.60 -5.44 1.90
C LEU A 386 42.37 -5.10 3.38
N GLN A 387 41.12 -4.83 3.75
CA GLN A 387 40.70 -4.44 5.10
C GLN A 387 39.86 -5.53 5.77
N PHE A 388 39.91 -6.75 5.23
CA PHE A 388 39.25 -7.95 5.73
C PHE A 388 39.99 -8.54 6.93
N MET A 389 39.78 -7.95 8.11
CA MET A 389 40.48 -8.36 9.34
C MET A 389 39.63 -9.26 10.23
N GLU A 390 38.32 -9.09 10.20
CA GLU A 390 37.35 -9.84 10.98
C GLU A 390 36.24 -10.31 10.04
N LEU A 391 35.89 -11.60 10.11
CA LEU A 391 34.96 -12.23 9.15
C LEU A 391 33.56 -11.60 9.20
N TYR A 392 33.16 -11.06 10.34
CA TYR A 392 31.83 -10.48 10.59
C TYR A 392 31.75 -8.99 10.26
N TYR A 393 32.79 -8.38 9.70
CA TYR A 393 32.72 -7.01 9.19
C TYR A 393 32.79 -6.99 7.67
N ASN A 394 31.96 -6.12 7.07
CA ASN A 394 31.86 -5.95 5.63
C ASN A 394 31.66 -4.48 5.28
N PHE A 395 32.17 -4.05 4.12
CA PHE A 395 31.87 -2.76 3.52
C PHE A 395 30.74 -2.96 2.51
N LEU A 396 29.53 -2.53 2.86
CA LEU A 396 28.31 -2.74 2.05
C LEU A 396 28.11 -1.68 0.98
N ASN A 397 28.61 -0.48 1.23
CA ASN A 397 28.51 0.67 0.34
C ASN A 397 29.74 1.56 0.52
N MET A 398 30.11 2.29 -0.53
CA MET A 398 31.22 3.24 -0.50
C MET A 398 30.83 4.56 -1.15
N ASP A 399 31.11 5.64 -0.42
CA ASP A 399 30.75 6.99 -0.79
C ASP A 399 31.97 7.82 -1.22
N SER A 400 31.72 8.87 -2.00
CA SER A 400 32.73 9.90 -2.30
C SER A 400 32.31 11.23 -1.72
N ASP A 401 33.20 11.81 -0.91
CA ASP A 401 32.95 13.07 -0.22
C ASP A 401 34.24 13.91 -0.15
N ARG A 402 34.16 15.13 0.40
CA ARG A 402 35.31 16.04 0.53
C ARG A 402 35.47 16.51 1.97
N TYR A 403 36.67 16.34 2.52
CA TYR A 403 37.03 16.77 3.86
C TYR A 403 38.26 17.68 3.85
N ILE A 404 38.43 18.46 4.92
CA ILE A 404 39.67 19.20 5.15
C ILE A 404 40.64 18.27 5.88
N VAL A 405 41.71 17.86 5.19
CA VAL A 405 42.80 17.03 5.73
C VAL A 405 44.08 17.87 5.66
N ASP A 406 44.76 18.02 6.80
CA ASP A 406 45.95 18.90 6.94
C ASP A 406 45.76 20.33 6.41
N GLY A 407 44.57 20.90 6.61
CA GLY A 407 44.23 22.25 6.18
C GLY A 407 43.96 22.39 4.67
N ARG A 408 43.94 21.28 3.92
CA ARG A 408 43.61 21.25 2.48
C ARG A 408 42.33 20.48 2.23
N LEU A 409 41.53 20.95 1.28
CA LEU A 409 40.35 20.22 0.83
C LEU A 409 40.78 19.01 0.00
N ARG A 410 40.45 17.81 0.49
CA ARG A 410 40.76 16.53 -0.14
C ARG A 410 39.46 15.76 -0.38
N GLN A 411 39.26 15.31 -1.60
CA GLN A 411 38.24 14.35 -1.97
C GLN A 411 38.73 12.98 -1.51
N VAL A 412 37.83 12.25 -0.87
CA VAL A 412 38.08 10.92 -0.33
C VAL A 412 37.01 9.97 -0.82
N LEU A 413 37.34 8.70 -0.77
CA LEU A 413 36.37 7.61 -0.81
C LEU A 413 36.39 6.96 0.57
N LEU A 414 35.21 6.74 1.14
CA LEU A 414 35.08 6.16 2.47
C LEU A 414 33.95 5.15 2.52
N ALA A 415 34.12 4.17 3.39
CA ALA A 415 33.11 3.15 3.65
C ALA A 415 33.10 2.82 5.14
N ALA A 416 31.91 2.60 5.70
CA ALA A 416 31.72 2.13 7.05
C ALA A 416 31.98 0.62 7.15
N ARG A 417 32.71 0.18 8.19
CA ARG A 417 32.82 -1.26 8.49
C ARG A 417 31.55 -1.68 9.21
N GLU A 418 30.64 -2.29 8.49
CA GLU A 418 29.35 -2.70 9.01
C GLU A 418 29.39 -4.15 9.50
N LEU A 419 28.60 -4.42 10.54
CA LEU A 419 28.47 -5.77 11.07
C LEU A 419 27.59 -6.62 10.15
N ASP A 420 28.07 -7.81 9.81
CA ASP A 420 27.29 -8.86 9.19
C ASP A 420 27.28 -10.10 10.11
N PRO A 421 26.23 -10.27 10.94
CA PRO A 421 26.15 -11.38 11.88
C PRO A 421 26.08 -12.76 11.22
N ASP A 422 25.75 -12.83 9.91
CA ASP A 422 25.65 -14.11 9.21
C ASP A 422 27.03 -14.70 8.88
N ASN A 423 28.07 -13.85 8.85
CA ASN A 423 29.46 -14.28 8.66
C ASN A 423 30.16 -14.69 9.96
N LEU A 424 29.45 -14.70 11.10
CA LEU A 424 29.98 -15.24 12.34
C LEU A 424 30.32 -16.74 12.17
N PRO A 425 31.45 -17.24 12.71
CA PRO A 425 31.79 -18.66 12.68
C PRO A 425 30.65 -19.52 13.24
N PRO A 426 30.42 -20.75 12.74
CA PRO A 426 29.29 -21.58 13.15
C PRO A 426 29.15 -21.76 14.67
N ASP A 427 30.26 -21.91 15.38
CA ASP A 427 30.27 -22.07 16.84
C ASP A 427 29.89 -20.78 17.60
N ALA A 428 30.12 -19.62 16.97
CA ALA A 428 29.78 -18.29 17.49
C ALA A 428 28.45 -17.77 16.94
N ASN A 429 27.84 -18.43 15.96
CA ASN A 429 26.60 -18.01 15.32
C ASN A 429 25.37 -18.48 16.13
N ASN A 430 25.28 -17.99 17.37
CA ASN A 430 24.17 -18.24 18.29
C ASN A 430 23.42 -16.95 18.62
N TRP A 431 22.24 -17.08 19.24
CA TRP A 431 21.38 -15.94 19.51
C TRP A 431 22.03 -14.85 20.38
N VAL A 432 22.73 -15.25 21.45
CA VAL A 432 23.41 -14.32 22.37
C VAL A 432 24.44 -13.50 21.60
N ASN A 433 25.23 -14.16 20.77
CA ASN A 433 26.27 -13.48 20.00
C ASN A 433 25.66 -12.51 18.99
N ARG A 434 24.65 -12.93 18.22
CA ARG A 434 24.04 -12.10 17.18
C ARG A 434 23.22 -10.91 17.70
N ARG A 435 22.70 -11.00 18.93
CA ARG A 435 21.73 -10.02 19.45
C ARG A 435 22.24 -9.21 20.63
N LEU A 436 23.22 -9.69 21.39
CA LEU A 436 23.70 -9.05 22.61
C LEU A 436 25.21 -8.73 22.60
N GLN A 437 26.02 -9.50 21.88
CA GLN A 437 27.47 -9.30 21.87
C GLN A 437 27.96 -8.56 20.62
N TYR A 438 27.71 -9.12 19.44
CA TYR A 438 28.05 -8.52 18.16
C TYR A 438 26.83 -7.71 17.69
N THR A 439 26.80 -6.44 18.05
CA THR A 439 25.64 -5.55 17.88
C THR A 439 25.94 -4.31 17.04
N HIS A 440 27.21 -4.03 16.76
CA HIS A 440 27.66 -2.82 16.08
C HIS A 440 28.79 -3.08 15.08
N GLY A 441 28.85 -2.26 14.04
CA GLY A 441 30.02 -2.11 13.17
C GLY A 441 31.19 -1.39 13.86
N TYR A 442 32.26 -1.11 13.11
CA TYR A 442 33.49 -0.56 13.68
C TYR A 442 34.24 0.42 12.76
N GLY A 443 33.96 1.71 12.93
CA GLY A 443 34.65 2.81 12.29
C GLY A 443 34.52 2.80 10.77
N VAL A 444 35.43 3.51 10.11
CA VAL A 444 35.44 3.66 8.66
C VAL A 444 36.82 3.33 8.09
N ALA A 445 36.85 2.87 6.85
CA ALA A 445 38.06 2.95 6.04
C ALA A 445 37.94 4.14 5.10
N MET A 446 39.04 4.84 4.86
CA MET A 446 39.04 6.05 4.06
C MET A 446 40.33 6.14 3.25
N SER A 447 40.18 6.39 1.95
CA SER A 447 41.26 6.56 0.99
C SER A 447 41.16 7.93 0.34
N PRO A 448 42.26 8.61 0.05
CA PRO A 448 42.21 9.76 -0.84
C PRO A 448 41.71 9.34 -2.22
N ALA A 449 41.01 10.25 -2.90
CA ALA A 449 40.57 10.04 -4.28
C ALA A 449 41.74 9.95 -5.26
N THR A 450 42.87 10.54 -4.89
CA THR A 450 44.16 10.46 -5.57
C THR A 450 45.14 9.62 -4.75
N GLY A 451 45.98 8.82 -5.39
CA GLY A 451 47.09 8.14 -4.71
C GLY A 451 46.87 6.64 -4.62
N PHE A 452 47.96 5.92 -4.85
CA PHE A 452 48.04 4.47 -4.82
C PHE A 452 49.47 4.08 -4.44
N THR A 453 49.62 2.91 -3.84
CA THR A 453 50.95 2.39 -3.52
C THR A 453 51.74 2.19 -4.81
N PRO A 454 52.96 2.77 -4.96
CA PRO A 454 53.71 2.69 -6.21
C PRO A 454 54.07 1.27 -6.65
N GLU A 455 54.12 0.33 -5.70
CA GLU A 455 54.58 -1.05 -5.88
C GLU A 455 53.48 -1.97 -6.40
N GLU A 456 52.27 -1.85 -5.84
CA GLU A 456 51.16 -2.80 -6.08
C GLU A 456 49.91 -2.12 -6.65
N GLY A 457 49.89 -0.80 -6.76
CA GLY A 457 48.73 -0.05 -7.25
C GLY A 457 47.51 -0.15 -6.33
N ARG A 458 47.72 -0.40 -5.03
CA ARG A 458 46.64 -0.50 -4.04
C ARG A 458 46.22 0.89 -3.56
N PRO A 459 44.98 1.07 -3.08
CA PRO A 459 44.60 2.30 -2.42
C PRO A 459 45.49 2.59 -1.22
N GLU A 460 45.91 3.85 -1.08
CA GLU A 460 46.42 4.38 0.17
C GLU A 460 45.26 4.66 1.12
N PHE A 461 45.51 4.73 2.43
CA PHE A 461 44.46 4.94 3.42
C PHE A 461 44.79 6.07 4.39
N PHE A 462 43.87 7.03 4.54
CA PHE A 462 43.86 7.99 5.64
C PHE A 462 43.37 7.36 6.94
N ILE A 463 42.46 6.38 6.85
CA ILE A 463 41.93 5.62 7.98
C ILE A 463 41.84 4.15 7.56
N GLN A 464 42.43 3.26 8.35
CA GLN A 464 42.46 1.82 8.08
C GLN A 464 42.58 1.01 9.37
N ASP A 465 42.50 -0.30 9.20
CA ASP A 465 42.79 -1.36 10.15
C ASP A 465 41.87 -1.47 11.37
N ILE A 466 42.09 -2.56 12.10
CA ILE A 466 41.52 -2.88 13.39
C ILE A 466 42.69 -3.28 14.32
N PRO A 467 42.92 -2.57 15.44
CA PRO A 467 42.31 -1.29 15.83
C PRO A 467 42.59 -0.17 14.81
N ILE A 468 41.71 0.84 14.76
CA ILE A 468 41.81 1.94 13.78
C ILE A 468 43.15 2.67 13.88
N ARG A 469 43.78 2.86 12.72
CA ARG A 469 44.99 3.65 12.50
C ARG A 469 44.74 4.66 11.40
N GLY A 470 45.40 5.80 11.47
CA GLY A 470 45.23 6.84 10.47
C GLY A 470 45.59 8.22 10.94
N GLU A 471 45.47 9.17 10.03
CA GLU A 471 45.73 10.60 10.25
C GLU A 471 44.54 11.29 10.94
N ILE A 472 43.34 10.76 10.74
CA ILE A 472 42.09 11.34 11.27
C ILE A 472 41.66 10.55 12.52
N PRO A 473 41.64 11.17 13.71
CA PRO A 473 41.28 10.47 14.93
C PRO A 473 39.77 10.18 14.99
N ILE A 474 39.41 8.92 15.22
CA ILE A 474 38.04 8.49 15.51
C ILE A 474 37.93 8.22 17.01
N THR A 475 37.10 9.01 17.71
CA THR A 475 36.94 8.90 19.18
C THR A 475 35.98 7.79 19.61
N LYS A 476 34.91 7.56 18.82
CA LYS A 476 33.91 6.51 19.05
C LYS A 476 33.67 5.73 17.76
N PRO A 477 34.28 4.54 17.61
CA PRO A 477 34.18 3.78 16.37
C PRO A 477 32.92 2.93 16.26
N GLU A 478 32.13 2.73 17.31
CA GLU A 478 31.01 1.80 17.29
C GLU A 478 29.85 2.30 16.41
N LEU A 479 29.47 1.49 15.41
CA LEU A 479 28.41 1.83 14.46
C LEU A 479 27.14 1.03 14.73
N TYR A 480 26.14 1.68 15.33
CA TYR A 480 24.86 1.05 15.69
C TYR A 480 23.74 1.24 14.66
N TYR A 481 23.97 2.13 13.69
CA TYR A 481 23.07 2.41 12.59
C TYR A 481 23.87 2.27 11.30
N GLY A 482 23.35 1.49 10.37
CA GLY A 482 24.01 1.20 9.11
C GLY A 482 23.05 0.52 8.13
N GLU A 483 23.57 0.17 6.97
CA GLU A 483 22.90 -0.57 5.90
C GLU A 483 22.95 -2.09 6.11
N SER A 484 23.52 -2.54 7.23
CA SER A 484 23.62 -3.93 7.66
C SER A 484 22.32 -4.72 7.50
N PRO A 485 22.38 -5.99 7.05
CA PRO A 485 21.23 -6.87 6.97
C PRO A 485 20.68 -7.31 8.35
N ALA A 486 21.35 -6.94 9.45
CA ALA A 486 20.92 -7.31 10.80
C ALA A 486 19.58 -6.63 11.18
N PRO A 487 18.48 -7.37 11.40
CA PRO A 487 17.16 -6.76 11.52
C PRO A 487 16.94 -6.00 12.83
N PHE A 488 17.69 -6.35 13.90
CA PHE A 488 17.70 -5.63 15.18
C PHE A 488 18.88 -6.07 16.06
N ALA A 489 19.28 -5.23 16.99
CA ALA A 489 20.23 -5.56 18.05
C ALA A 489 19.65 -5.14 19.42
N ILE A 490 20.04 -5.84 20.49
CA ILE A 490 19.72 -5.49 21.87
C ILE A 490 21.01 -5.02 22.52
N VAL A 491 21.07 -3.72 22.77
CA VAL A 491 22.25 -3.03 23.27
C VAL A 491 22.06 -2.60 24.72
N ASN A 492 23.15 -2.21 25.38
CA ASN A 492 23.12 -1.79 26.79
C ASN A 492 22.43 -2.83 27.70
N SER A 493 22.77 -4.11 27.48
CA SER A 493 22.35 -5.23 28.32
C SER A 493 23.32 -5.42 29.50
N SER A 494 23.03 -6.35 30.41
CA SER A 494 24.01 -6.72 31.45
C SER A 494 25.20 -7.51 30.90
N ALA A 495 25.07 -8.12 29.72
CA ALA A 495 26.17 -8.71 28.99
C ALA A 495 26.87 -7.61 28.16
N PRO A 496 28.21 -7.53 28.20
CA PRO A 496 28.94 -6.56 27.39
C PRO A 496 28.82 -6.89 25.91
N GLU A 497 28.83 -5.84 25.11
CA GLU A 497 29.00 -5.92 23.66
C GLU A 497 30.48 -6.13 23.36
N ILE A 498 30.78 -6.83 22.26
CA ILE A 498 32.13 -7.25 21.91
C ILE A 498 32.59 -6.43 20.72
N GLY A 499 33.54 -5.54 20.98
CA GLY A 499 34.28 -4.85 19.95
C GLY A 499 35.36 -5.75 19.34
N PRO A 500 35.97 -5.30 18.23
CA PRO A 500 37.08 -6.01 17.64
C PRO A 500 38.22 -6.22 18.64
N SER A 501 39.01 -7.28 18.45
CA SER A 501 40.03 -7.73 19.41
C SER A 501 39.50 -8.15 20.80
N GLY A 502 38.19 -8.39 20.93
CA GLY A 502 37.57 -8.92 22.16
C GLY A 502 37.36 -7.88 23.28
N SER A 503 37.37 -6.59 22.93
CA SER A 503 37.13 -5.50 23.90
C SER A 503 35.67 -5.48 24.34
N ALA A 504 35.43 -5.24 25.64
CA ALA A 504 34.08 -5.12 26.19
C ALA A 504 33.59 -3.67 26.10
N VAL A 505 32.50 -3.45 25.38
CA VAL A 505 31.87 -2.14 25.16
C VAL A 505 30.41 -2.18 25.62
N HIS A 506 29.84 -1.02 25.93
CA HIS A 506 28.40 -0.88 26.16
C HIS A 506 27.90 0.33 25.39
N TYR A 507 26.77 0.18 24.72
CA TYR A 507 26.08 1.29 24.09
C TYR A 507 25.73 2.37 25.11
N ASP A 508 26.23 3.59 24.87
CA ASP A 508 26.00 4.77 25.70
C ASP A 508 25.15 5.84 25.00
N GLY A 509 24.58 5.51 23.83
CA GLY A 509 23.68 6.39 23.10
C GLY A 509 22.26 6.43 23.69
N LEU A 510 21.44 7.33 23.14
CA LEU A 510 20.06 7.55 23.57
C LEU A 510 19.02 6.88 22.65
N GLY A 511 19.46 6.24 21.57
CA GLY A 511 18.57 5.69 20.57
C GLY A 511 18.12 4.26 20.89
N GLY A 512 17.03 3.85 20.21
CA GLY A 512 16.40 2.55 20.44
C GLY A 512 15.39 2.57 21.60
N VAL A 513 14.59 1.51 21.69
CA VAL A 513 13.50 1.43 22.69
C VAL A 513 13.96 0.69 23.93
N SER A 514 13.81 1.34 25.10
CA SER A 514 14.14 0.71 26.38
C SER A 514 13.26 -0.51 26.67
N LEU A 515 13.91 -1.67 26.85
CA LEU A 515 13.32 -2.97 27.21
C LEU A 515 13.33 -3.24 28.73
N GLY A 516 13.32 -2.20 29.56
CA GLY A 516 13.45 -2.32 31.02
C GLY A 516 12.26 -2.98 31.74
N SER A 517 11.14 -3.25 31.07
CA SER A 517 9.96 -3.90 31.67
C SER A 517 9.63 -5.21 30.96
N THR A 518 9.17 -6.21 31.73
CA THR A 518 8.73 -7.52 31.21
C THR A 518 7.65 -7.38 30.14
N PHE A 519 6.76 -6.40 30.28
CA PHE A 519 5.72 -6.13 29.27
C PHE A 519 6.29 -5.68 27.93
N ARG A 520 7.27 -4.76 27.93
CA ARG A 520 7.93 -4.31 26.69
C ARG A 520 8.73 -5.44 26.05
N ARG A 521 9.44 -6.24 26.86
CA ARG A 521 10.15 -7.44 26.36
C ARG A 521 9.19 -8.40 25.69
N LEU A 522 8.04 -8.68 26.31
CA LEU A 522 7.02 -9.55 25.71
C LEU A 522 6.45 -8.98 24.41
N ALA A 523 6.21 -7.67 24.34
CA ALA A 523 5.72 -7.02 23.13
C ALA A 523 6.71 -7.13 21.96
N TYR A 524 8.02 -6.91 22.21
CA TYR A 524 9.06 -7.05 21.18
C TYR A 524 9.40 -8.51 20.87
N ALA A 525 9.35 -9.41 21.86
CA ALA A 525 9.46 -10.85 21.65
C ALA A 525 8.37 -11.34 20.69
N TRP A 526 7.14 -10.82 20.82
CA TRP A 526 6.08 -11.11 19.86
C TRP A 526 6.35 -10.41 18.51
N GLN A 527 6.68 -9.12 18.48
CA GLN A 527 6.95 -8.37 17.23
C GLN A 527 7.97 -9.07 16.33
N PHE A 528 9.08 -9.50 16.93
CA PHE A 528 10.19 -10.13 16.22
C PHE A 528 10.07 -11.65 16.16
N ALA A 529 8.98 -12.22 16.70
CA ALA A 529 8.78 -13.66 16.85
C ALA A 529 9.97 -14.38 17.51
N ASP A 530 10.54 -13.76 18.55
CA ASP A 530 11.77 -14.18 19.22
C ASP A 530 11.61 -14.21 20.74
N ILE A 531 11.38 -15.41 21.29
CA ILE A 531 11.13 -15.61 22.73
C ILE A 531 12.35 -15.35 23.60
N ASN A 532 13.56 -15.37 23.03
CA ASN A 532 14.81 -15.22 23.79
C ASN A 532 14.99 -13.79 24.34
N ILE A 533 14.16 -12.83 23.92
CA ILE A 533 14.16 -11.44 24.42
C ILE A 533 13.70 -11.33 25.90
N LEU A 534 12.99 -12.33 26.44
CA LEU A 534 12.32 -12.28 27.74
C LEU A 534 13.26 -12.32 28.95
#